data_AF-A0A9P1FNE8-F1
#
_entry.id   AF-A0A9P1FNE8-F1
#
_cell.length_a   1.000
_cell.length_b   1.000
_cell.length_c   1.000
_cell.angle_alpha   90.00
_cell.angle_beta   90.00
_cell.angle_gamma   90.00
#
_symmetry.space_group_name_H-M   'P 1'
#
loop_
_entity.id
_entity.type
_entity.pdbx_description
1 polymer ?
#
loop_
_entity_poly.entity_id
_entity_poly.type
_entity_poly.pdbx_seq_one_letter_code
_entity_poly.pdbx_strand_id
1 'polypeptide(L)'
;MGRGHVVSQLPMLLAPFSPLEAFGLWGQLCQSWRQRLWAENTRKEVLSHLNFGVLRLDHDKSISACAALAKYIPDTLHVLVNVEKAFEKTLVDVTTQSPTAPGAGLPPGDWDGKPMFEHILDDMSDAERQHILENIVLSDDPSSKHFAKRHKAIRFVTIINGRVQTFTQNYFLQDVEYNDFSGGLRRYYGLINEDLFEPGAPVAKVVLNFAEYYGIPEKTAILIQIQTSYFDKKEYAKTRASVTGQGIHTDGADRAMLVCLHRGDKLEGAENLFHASLDGTEPLCEELPLQNREGLYFKDNSLYHTVTRAQVGKYQNLEQVLNLDFFRCHLGQAAAEQLASAIPPGLLHLQLGLTRSRVGSGGLRRLAEKLPSSLKSLWLDVGSCFVGNEGILAINLQALPDLKSFHLSAENDLKVDDTSLQFLADGISSLSTLRLDFSRCRVSFRGIQYLAERLPALETLQLSFCNCHVSPDGASSLAARLPPTLTELSLNFCRGEIGDASRIHIFLVHSTALRLDLTGIPIRMEALVFPPSLTHLDLTVGALKGDIRRLRQNFPGSKLST
;
A
#
# COMPACT_ATOMS: atom_id res chain seq x y z
N MET A 1 27.38 -1.65 -38.81
CA MET A 1 27.36 -3.12 -38.89
C MET A 1 28.31 -3.63 -37.80
N GLY A 2 28.00 -4.48 -36.85
CA GLY A 2 26.81 -5.20 -36.43
C GLY A 2 27.14 -5.96 -35.13
N ARG A 3 26.15 -6.03 -34.23
CA ARG A 3 25.85 -6.95 -33.12
C ARG A 3 26.91 -7.91 -32.55
N GLY A 4 26.91 -8.00 -31.21
CA GLY A 4 27.24 -9.21 -30.43
C GLY A 4 26.91 -9.06 -28.94
N HIS A 5 25.82 -9.69 -28.48
CA HIS A 5 25.40 -9.82 -27.08
C HIS A 5 26.28 -10.79 -26.28
N VAL A 6 26.54 -10.52 -25.00
CA VAL A 6 26.50 -11.52 -23.90
C VAL A 6 26.03 -10.83 -22.60
N VAL A 7 24.99 -11.39 -22.00
CA VAL A 7 24.48 -11.15 -20.65
C VAL A 7 25.28 -12.05 -19.69
N SER A 8 25.79 -11.54 -18.56
CA SER A 8 26.06 -12.38 -17.38
C SER A 8 26.40 -11.57 -16.11
N GLN A 9 25.56 -11.80 -15.09
CA GLN A 9 25.88 -11.89 -13.64
C GLN A 9 26.13 -10.60 -12.84
N LEU A 10 25.12 -10.20 -12.07
CA LEU A 10 25.30 -9.48 -10.81
C LEU A 10 25.88 -10.46 -9.75
N PRO A 11 26.95 -10.09 -9.03
CA PRO A 11 27.65 -10.98 -8.11
C PRO A 11 26.95 -11.12 -6.74
N MET A 12 27.14 -12.30 -6.15
CA MET A 12 26.86 -12.65 -4.75
C MET A 12 27.24 -11.53 -3.78
N LEU A 13 26.31 -11.13 -2.90
CA LEU A 13 26.59 -10.23 -1.79
C LEU A 13 25.86 -10.70 -0.53
N LEU A 14 26.16 -11.90 -0.02
CA LEU A 14 25.87 -12.27 1.37
C LEU A 14 26.94 -13.26 1.89
N ALA A 15 28.04 -12.71 2.40
CA ALA A 15 28.93 -13.38 3.35
C ALA A 15 28.34 -13.19 4.78
N PRO A 16 28.69 -14.05 5.76
CA PRO A 16 27.98 -14.09 7.04
C PRO A 16 28.42 -12.91 7.93
N PHE A 17 27.65 -11.83 7.92
CA PHE A 17 27.83 -10.73 8.86
C PHE A 17 27.26 -11.07 10.23
N SER A 18 27.88 -10.52 11.28
CA SER A 18 27.35 -10.62 12.63
C SER A 18 26.02 -9.83 12.77
N PRO A 19 25.13 -10.17 13.73
CA PRO A 19 23.81 -9.55 13.84
C PRO A 19 23.81 -8.03 14.05
N LEU A 20 24.88 -7.48 14.64
CA LEU A 20 25.07 -6.03 14.80
C LEU A 20 25.50 -5.35 13.49
N GLU A 21 26.26 -6.05 12.66
CA GLU A 21 26.64 -5.57 11.32
C GLU A 21 25.46 -5.64 10.35
N ALA A 22 24.51 -6.58 10.49
CA ALA A 22 23.32 -6.63 9.64
C ALA A 22 22.32 -5.49 9.93
N PHE A 23 22.09 -5.13 11.19
CA PHE A 23 21.28 -3.96 11.56
C PHE A 23 22.02 -2.64 11.30
N GLY A 24 23.34 -2.63 11.50
CA GLY A 24 24.22 -1.53 11.08
C GLY A 24 24.21 -1.34 9.57
N LEU A 25 24.26 -2.41 8.77
CA LEU A 25 24.15 -2.41 7.32
C LEU A 25 22.76 -2.01 6.86
N TRP A 26 21.67 -2.37 7.57
CA TRP A 26 20.32 -1.89 7.25
C TRP A 26 20.16 -0.38 7.53
N GLY A 27 20.68 0.09 8.66
CA GLY A 27 20.77 1.53 8.98
C GLY A 27 21.66 2.29 7.99
N GLN A 28 22.80 1.70 7.60
CA GLN A 28 23.75 2.24 6.62
C GLN A 28 23.25 2.10 5.17
N LEU A 29 22.41 1.12 4.83
CA LEU A 29 21.71 1.02 3.54
C LEU A 29 20.68 2.15 3.45
N CYS A 30 19.88 2.35 4.50
CA CYS A 30 18.95 3.47 4.61
C CYS A 30 19.66 4.84 4.61
N GLN A 31 20.87 4.95 5.18
CA GLN A 31 21.65 6.20 5.23
C GLN A 31 22.52 6.44 3.98
N SER A 32 23.12 5.41 3.37
CA SER A 32 23.95 5.56 2.16
C SER A 32 23.12 5.80 0.90
N TRP A 33 21.88 5.32 0.86
CA TRP A 33 20.91 5.63 -0.20
C TRP A 33 20.34 7.05 -0.08
N ARG A 34 20.49 7.70 1.07
CA ARG A 34 20.27 9.14 1.25
C ARG A 34 21.43 10.02 0.77
N GLN A 35 22.55 9.43 0.32
CA GLN A 35 23.76 10.17 -0.08
C GLN A 35 24.21 9.93 -1.52
N ARG A 36 23.48 9.13 -2.32
CA ARG A 36 23.76 8.96 -3.76
C ARG A 36 22.48 8.99 -4.60
N LEU A 37 22.34 10.07 -5.36
CA LEU A 37 21.41 10.33 -6.45
C LEU A 37 21.13 9.11 -7.33
N TRP A 38 19.83 8.93 -7.59
CA TRP A 38 19.17 8.27 -8.73
C TRP A 38 18.98 6.74 -8.67
N ALA A 39 17.85 6.31 -8.08
CA ALA A 39 16.83 5.49 -8.76
C ALA A 39 15.63 5.26 -7.83
N GLU A 40 14.54 6.04 -7.97
CA GLU A 40 13.27 5.80 -7.25
C GLU A 40 12.73 4.38 -7.47
N ASN A 41 13.07 3.74 -8.59
CA ASN A 41 12.62 2.39 -8.94
C ASN A 41 13.19 1.32 -8.00
N THR A 42 14.44 1.45 -7.54
CA THR A 42 15.10 0.40 -6.77
C THR A 42 14.62 0.34 -5.31
N ARG A 43 14.15 1.47 -4.75
CA ARG A 43 13.60 1.51 -3.38
C ARG A 43 12.20 0.88 -3.31
N LYS A 44 11.39 1.03 -4.36
CA LYS A 44 10.03 0.46 -4.48
C LYS A 44 10.08 -1.07 -4.58
N GLU A 45 10.97 -1.58 -5.43
CA GLU A 45 11.13 -3.02 -5.68
C GLU A 45 11.67 -3.78 -4.46
N VAL A 46 12.59 -3.16 -3.71
CA VAL A 46 13.18 -3.74 -2.50
C VAL A 46 12.18 -3.81 -1.35
N LEU A 47 11.35 -2.78 -1.13
CA LEU A 47 10.34 -2.82 -0.06
C LEU A 47 9.19 -3.79 -0.37
N SER A 48 8.85 -3.98 -1.66
CA SER A 48 7.84 -4.97 -2.07
C SER A 48 8.28 -6.42 -1.88
N HIS A 49 9.59 -6.68 -1.73
CA HIS A 49 10.16 -8.03 -1.59
C HIS A 49 11.29 -8.07 -0.56
N LEU A 50 10.98 -8.48 0.68
CA LEU A 50 11.99 -8.64 1.74
C LEU A 50 12.09 -10.09 2.21
N ASN A 51 13.32 -10.60 2.26
CA ASN A 51 13.62 -11.94 2.78
C ASN A 51 14.51 -11.85 4.03
N PHE A 52 13.92 -12.09 5.19
CA PHE A 52 14.57 -12.20 6.49
C PHE A 52 15.01 -13.63 6.81
N GLY A 53 14.64 -14.63 6.01
CA GLY A 53 14.95 -16.04 6.22
C GLY A 53 16.45 -16.39 6.22
N VAL A 54 17.29 -15.52 5.66
CA VAL A 54 18.75 -15.61 5.77
C VAL A 54 19.26 -15.16 7.15
N LEU A 55 18.49 -14.33 7.85
CA LEU A 55 18.80 -13.78 9.16
C LEU A 55 18.07 -14.57 10.25
N ARG A 56 18.83 -15.29 11.09
CA ARG A 56 18.27 -15.94 12.27
C ARG A 56 18.02 -14.89 13.36
N LEU A 57 16.84 -14.28 13.33
CA LEU A 57 16.42 -13.29 14.33
C LEU A 57 15.89 -14.00 15.59
N ASP A 58 16.40 -13.56 16.74
CA ASP A 58 15.78 -13.85 18.04
C ASP A 58 14.49 -13.01 18.21
N HIS A 59 13.79 -13.21 19.31
CA HIS A 59 12.48 -12.60 19.55
C HIS A 59 12.52 -11.06 19.55
N ASP A 60 13.48 -10.45 20.25
CA ASP A 60 13.56 -9.00 20.37
C ASP A 60 13.99 -8.33 19.06
N LYS A 61 14.89 -8.99 18.31
CA LYS A 61 15.25 -8.55 16.95
C LYS A 61 14.10 -8.69 15.98
N SER A 62 13.26 -9.72 16.14
CA SER A 62 12.07 -9.93 15.32
C SER A 62 11.03 -8.84 15.56
N ILE A 63 10.77 -8.48 16.82
CA ILE A 63 9.92 -7.33 17.17
C ILE A 63 10.51 -6.04 16.58
N SER A 64 11.81 -5.81 16.75
CA SER A 64 12.46 -4.60 16.22
C SER A 64 12.38 -4.52 14.70
N ALA A 65 12.50 -5.65 13.99
CA ALA A 65 12.33 -5.73 12.55
C ALA A 65 10.89 -5.43 12.13
N CYS A 66 9.89 -5.99 12.81
CA CYS A 66 8.48 -5.69 12.56
C CYS A 66 8.14 -4.23 12.85
N ALA A 67 8.65 -3.65 13.95
CA ALA A 67 8.47 -2.24 14.29
C ALA A 67 9.13 -1.31 13.25
N ALA A 68 10.31 -1.69 12.76
CA ALA A 68 10.97 -0.96 11.68
C ALA A 68 10.14 -1.05 10.39
N LEU A 69 9.65 -2.24 10.02
CA LEU A 69 8.76 -2.40 8.87
C LEU A 69 7.50 -1.56 9.01
N ALA A 70 6.86 -1.55 10.18
CA ALA A 70 5.69 -0.72 10.45
C ALA A 70 5.96 0.78 10.27
N LYS A 71 7.20 1.23 10.50
CA LYS A 71 7.61 2.62 10.25
C LYS A 71 7.86 2.92 8.76
N TYR A 72 8.24 1.93 7.97
CA TYR A 72 8.71 2.11 6.59
C TYR A 72 7.77 1.59 5.51
N ILE A 73 6.79 0.75 5.87
CA ILE A 73 5.59 0.50 5.08
C ILE A 73 4.72 1.74 5.34
N PRO A 74 4.69 2.73 4.42
CA PRO A 74 3.95 3.95 4.70
C PRO A 74 2.46 3.61 4.76
N ASP A 75 1.70 4.35 5.58
CA ASP A 75 0.23 4.26 5.67
C ASP A 75 -0.47 4.45 4.31
N THR A 76 0.29 4.97 3.35
CA THR A 76 0.00 4.98 1.92
C THR A 76 1.07 4.17 1.20
N LEU A 77 0.74 3.00 0.64
CA LEU A 77 1.56 2.38 -0.41
C LEU A 77 1.40 3.20 -1.72
N HIS A 78 1.75 4.49 -1.66
CA HIS A 78 2.00 5.40 -2.76
C HIS A 78 3.43 5.89 -2.58
N VAL A 79 4.38 5.32 -3.33
CA VAL A 79 5.77 5.75 -3.19
C VAL A 79 6.03 7.04 -3.94
N LEU A 80 6.37 8.09 -3.19
CA LEU A 80 7.14 9.31 -3.53
C LEU A 80 7.95 9.72 -2.28
N VAL A 81 9.07 10.47 -2.31
CA VAL A 81 10.44 10.21 -2.79
C VAL A 81 11.39 11.17 -2.01
N ASN A 82 12.72 10.99 -2.14
CA ASN A 82 13.81 11.95 -1.83
C ASN A 82 14.16 12.33 -0.38
N VAL A 83 15.38 11.93 0.04
CA VAL A 83 16.27 12.78 0.85
C VAL A 83 17.71 12.57 0.37
N GLU A 84 18.30 13.60 -0.22
CA GLU A 84 19.72 13.98 -0.14
C GLU A 84 19.66 15.43 0.37
N LYS A 85 20.24 15.92 1.46
CA LYS A 85 21.34 15.62 2.41
C LYS A 85 20.83 16.13 3.79
N ALA A 86 21.31 15.84 4.99
CA ALA A 86 22.65 15.60 5.50
C ALA A 86 22.53 15.02 6.93
N PHE A 87 23.54 14.29 7.40
CA PHE A 87 23.82 14.09 8.83
C PHE A 87 25.31 14.26 9.03
N GLU A 88 25.70 15.14 9.96
CA GLU A 88 26.60 14.88 11.10
C GLU A 88 27.16 16.18 11.70
N LYS A 89 26.65 16.58 12.86
CA LYS A 89 27.36 16.48 14.15
C LYS A 89 26.59 17.19 15.26
N THR A 90 26.32 16.46 16.34
CA THR A 90 25.87 16.99 17.62
C THR A 90 27.06 17.38 18.48
N LEU A 91 26.79 18.31 19.41
CA LEU A 91 27.47 18.67 20.67
C LEU A 91 28.39 19.89 20.61
N VAL A 92 27.91 21.03 21.10
CA VAL A 92 28.38 21.66 22.36
C VAL A 92 27.21 22.42 23.01
N ASP A 93 27.10 22.28 24.33
CA ASP A 93 26.32 23.10 25.27
C ASP A 93 26.33 24.60 24.94
N VAL A 94 25.16 25.25 25.00
CA VAL A 94 25.09 26.63 25.48
C VAL A 94 23.90 26.75 26.42
N THR A 95 24.24 26.71 27.70
CA THR A 95 23.45 27.22 28.82
C THR A 95 22.87 28.60 28.51
N THR A 96 21.63 28.79 28.94
CA THR A 96 20.96 30.08 29.06
C THR A 96 21.88 31.15 29.66
N GLN A 97 22.30 32.11 28.84
CA GLN A 97 22.59 33.46 29.30
C GLN A 97 22.03 34.48 28.31
N SER A 98 21.10 35.27 28.82
CA SER A 98 20.62 36.51 28.26
C SER A 98 21.76 37.53 28.15
N PRO A 99 21.71 38.44 27.16
CA PRO A 99 22.06 39.82 27.40
C PRO A 99 20.86 40.73 27.10
N THR A 100 20.36 41.40 28.14
CA THR A 100 19.86 42.78 28.04
C THR A 100 21.06 43.68 27.64
N ALA A 101 20.98 44.76 26.86
CA ALA A 101 19.98 45.82 26.67
C ALA A 101 20.35 46.64 25.39
N PRO A 102 19.76 47.81 25.03
CA PRO A 102 18.53 48.47 25.50
C PRO A 102 17.57 48.89 24.34
N GLY A 103 16.26 48.86 24.61
CA GLY A 103 15.24 49.71 23.96
C GLY A 103 15.15 49.79 22.43
N ALA A 104 14.33 48.94 21.82
CA ALA A 104 13.51 49.25 20.64
C ALA A 104 12.47 48.11 20.46
N GLY A 105 11.24 48.46 20.08
CA GLY A 105 10.09 47.57 20.08
C GLY A 105 10.22 46.32 19.20
N LEU A 106 9.35 45.34 19.48
CA LEU A 106 9.03 44.23 18.59
C LEU A 106 8.94 44.74 17.13
N PRO A 107 9.52 44.04 16.13
CA PRO A 107 9.33 44.42 14.74
C PRO A 107 7.82 44.45 14.44
N PRO A 108 7.33 45.44 13.68
CA PRO A 108 5.93 45.52 13.32
C PRO A 108 5.58 44.28 12.48
N GLY A 109 4.80 43.35 13.05
CA GLY A 109 4.38 42.16 12.31
C GLY A 109 4.20 40.88 13.13
N ASP A 110 4.65 40.80 14.39
CA ASP A 110 4.53 39.58 15.21
C ASP A 110 3.56 39.72 16.38
N TRP A 111 2.35 40.20 16.10
CA TRP A 111 1.33 40.51 17.10
C TRP A 111 0.50 39.29 17.55
N ASP A 112 0.64 38.14 16.89
CA ASP A 112 -0.16 36.93 17.13
C ASP A 112 0.57 35.80 17.89
N GLY A 113 1.91 35.86 17.99
CA GLY A 113 2.72 34.83 18.64
C GLY A 113 2.66 33.44 17.98
N LYS A 114 2.20 33.34 16.74
CA LYS A 114 2.07 32.07 15.98
C LYS A 114 3.37 31.66 15.30
N PRO A 115 3.56 30.38 14.94
CA PRO A 115 4.72 29.97 14.14
C PRO A 115 4.71 30.60 12.74
N MET A 116 5.84 30.51 12.02
CA MET A 116 5.93 30.97 10.62
C MET A 116 4.95 30.24 9.70
N PHE A 117 4.73 28.95 9.94
CA PHE A 117 3.68 28.15 9.31
C PHE A 117 3.21 27.02 10.25
N GLU A 118 1.98 26.55 10.04
CA GLU A 118 1.37 25.43 10.78
C GLU A 118 0.46 24.60 9.85
N HIS A 119 0.58 23.27 9.92
CA HIS A 119 -0.27 22.32 9.19
C HIS A 119 -1.46 21.93 10.06
N ILE A 120 -2.65 22.24 9.58
CA ILE A 120 -3.93 21.99 10.25
C ILE A 120 -4.57 20.72 9.64
N LEU A 121 -4.68 19.64 10.41
CA LEU A 121 -5.08 18.33 9.88
C LEU A 121 -6.59 18.20 9.58
N ASP A 122 -7.44 18.97 10.24
CA ASP A 122 -8.89 18.94 10.03
C ASP A 122 -9.44 20.37 10.14
N ASP A 123 -9.32 21.16 9.07
CA ASP A 123 -9.84 22.54 9.03
C ASP A 123 -11.36 22.58 8.81
N MET A 124 -11.94 21.49 8.26
CA MET A 124 -13.37 21.31 8.05
C MET A 124 -13.78 19.82 8.02
N SER A 125 -15.06 19.54 8.24
CA SER A 125 -15.64 18.20 8.05
C SER A 125 -15.85 17.85 6.58
N ASP A 126 -15.99 16.56 6.28
CA ASP A 126 -16.32 16.11 4.91
C ASP A 126 -17.67 16.63 4.41
N ALA A 127 -18.67 16.78 5.28
CA ALA A 127 -19.97 17.32 4.92
C ALA A 127 -19.85 18.81 4.52
N GLU A 128 -19.08 19.60 5.26
CA GLU A 128 -18.79 20.99 4.95
C GLU A 128 -18.02 21.13 3.64
N ARG A 129 -16.99 20.30 3.43
CA ARG A 129 -16.22 20.22 2.18
C ARG A 129 -17.11 19.91 0.97
N GLN A 130 -17.96 18.90 1.08
CA GLN A 130 -18.85 18.49 0.01
C GLN A 130 -19.86 19.59 -0.33
N HIS A 131 -20.39 20.27 0.69
CA HIS A 131 -21.28 21.41 0.48
C HIS A 131 -20.60 22.55 -0.29
N ILE A 132 -19.33 22.86 -0.02
CA ILE A 132 -18.57 23.85 -0.81
C ILE A 132 -18.44 23.38 -2.27
N LEU A 133 -18.02 22.13 -2.49
CA LEU A 133 -17.79 21.59 -3.83
C LEU A 133 -19.06 21.57 -4.71
N GLU A 134 -20.22 21.32 -4.10
CA GLU A 134 -21.51 21.27 -4.81
C GLU A 134 -22.08 22.65 -5.16
N ASN A 135 -21.74 23.68 -4.38
CA ASN A 135 -22.36 25.01 -4.49
C ASN A 135 -21.41 26.09 -5.04
N ILE A 136 -20.13 25.78 -5.23
CA ILE A 136 -19.17 26.71 -5.82
C ILE A 136 -19.33 26.80 -7.34
N VAL A 137 -19.36 28.04 -7.85
CA VAL A 137 -19.31 28.32 -9.28
C VAL A 137 -17.97 28.99 -9.60
N LEU A 138 -17.14 28.30 -10.39
CA LEU A 138 -15.83 28.80 -10.82
C LEU A 138 -15.90 29.34 -12.25
N SER A 139 -15.14 30.40 -12.50
CA SER A 139 -15.00 31.02 -13.83
C SER A 139 -13.62 30.75 -14.44
N ASP A 140 -13.48 30.93 -15.76
CA ASP A 140 -12.18 30.82 -16.42
C ASP A 140 -11.16 31.79 -15.82
N ASP A 141 -9.96 31.29 -15.51
CA ASP A 141 -8.87 32.14 -15.08
C ASP A 141 -8.09 32.67 -16.30
N PRO A 142 -8.02 34.00 -16.53
CA PRO A 142 -7.34 34.59 -17.69
C PRO A 142 -5.86 34.23 -17.79
N SER A 143 -5.22 33.89 -16.67
CA SER A 143 -3.81 33.50 -16.60
C SER A 143 -3.55 32.03 -16.92
N SER A 144 -4.60 31.22 -17.16
CA SER A 144 -4.49 29.82 -17.61
C SER A 144 -3.67 29.65 -18.88
N LYS A 145 -3.44 30.72 -19.67
CA LYS A 145 -2.54 30.71 -20.83
C LYS A 145 -1.06 30.47 -20.47
N HIS A 146 -0.68 30.72 -19.22
CA HIS A 146 0.69 30.61 -18.72
C HIS A 146 0.89 29.45 -17.73
N PHE A 147 -0.21 28.86 -17.24
CA PHE A 147 -0.23 27.91 -16.11
C PHE A 147 -1.00 26.62 -16.46
N ALA A 148 -1.17 25.73 -15.47
CA ALA A 148 -2.17 24.67 -15.58
C ALA A 148 -3.55 25.29 -15.89
N LYS A 149 -4.37 24.61 -16.71
CA LYS A 149 -5.76 25.04 -16.93
C LYS A 149 -6.42 25.13 -15.57
N ARG A 150 -6.92 26.31 -15.21
CA ARG A 150 -7.53 26.53 -13.90
C ARG A 150 -8.80 27.36 -14.00
N HIS A 151 -9.75 27.04 -13.13
CA HIS A 151 -10.93 27.87 -12.92
C HIS A 151 -10.86 28.46 -11.51
N LYS A 152 -11.33 29.69 -11.37
CA LYS A 152 -11.15 30.50 -10.17
C LYS A 152 -12.38 31.36 -9.91
N ALA A 153 -12.67 31.56 -8.63
CA ALA A 153 -13.58 32.57 -8.12
C ALA A 153 -12.92 33.28 -6.93
N ILE A 154 -13.25 34.55 -6.75
CA ILE A 154 -12.77 35.34 -5.62
C ILE A 154 -13.92 35.97 -4.86
N ARG A 155 -13.67 36.39 -3.62
CA ARG A 155 -14.53 37.35 -2.93
C ARG A 155 -13.73 38.06 -1.85
N PHE A 156 -13.82 39.38 -1.81
CA PHE A 156 -13.36 40.12 -0.65
C PHE A 156 -14.41 39.99 0.45
N VAL A 157 -13.95 39.81 1.68
CA VAL A 157 -14.80 39.76 2.87
C VAL A 157 -14.21 40.59 4.00
N THR A 158 -15.04 40.92 4.98
CA THR A 158 -14.64 41.51 6.26
C THR A 158 -15.46 40.90 7.38
N ILE A 159 -14.94 40.91 8.60
CA ILE A 159 -15.71 40.47 9.78
C ILE A 159 -16.23 41.70 10.52
N ILE A 160 -17.53 41.72 10.84
CA ILE A 160 -18.19 42.75 11.66
C ILE A 160 -19.13 42.06 12.64
N ASN A 161 -18.94 42.30 13.94
CA ASN A 161 -19.69 41.67 15.03
C ASN A 161 -19.72 40.13 14.92
N GLY A 162 -18.56 39.53 14.66
CA GLY A 162 -18.41 38.08 14.48
C GLY A 162 -19.12 37.48 13.25
N ARG A 163 -19.55 38.31 12.28
CA ARG A 163 -20.18 37.85 11.03
C ARG A 163 -19.35 38.25 9.82
N VAL A 164 -19.25 37.33 8.87
CA VAL A 164 -18.58 37.58 7.59
C VAL A 164 -19.51 38.41 6.69
N GLN A 165 -19.05 39.58 6.29
CA GLN A 165 -19.69 40.43 5.30
C GLN A 165 -18.91 40.36 4.00
N THR A 166 -19.61 40.32 2.88
CA THR A 166 -19.00 40.17 1.57
C THR A 166 -19.01 41.48 0.79
N PHE A 167 -18.02 41.66 -0.09
CA PHE A 167 -17.98 42.76 -1.04
C PHE A 167 -18.27 42.27 -2.46
N THR A 168 -18.80 43.16 -3.30
CA THR A 168 -19.12 42.89 -4.70
C THR A 168 -17.94 43.12 -5.66
N GLN A 169 -16.79 43.56 -5.14
CA GLN A 169 -15.58 43.75 -5.92
C GLN A 169 -15.07 42.39 -6.42
N ASN A 170 -15.02 42.25 -7.75
CA ASN A 170 -14.69 41.01 -8.44
C ASN A 170 -13.31 41.06 -9.14
N TYR A 171 -12.46 42.00 -8.73
CA TYR A 171 -11.10 42.12 -9.21
C TYR A 171 -10.13 42.49 -8.09
N PHE A 172 -8.86 42.15 -8.24
CA PHE A 172 -7.79 42.71 -7.42
C PHE A 172 -6.68 43.27 -8.31
N LEU A 173 -5.87 44.15 -7.72
CA LEU A 173 -4.66 44.71 -8.30
C LEU A 173 -3.49 43.89 -7.78
N GLN A 174 -2.72 43.29 -8.68
CA GLN A 174 -1.47 42.64 -8.29
C GLN A 174 -0.35 43.66 -8.44
N ASP A 175 0.30 44.02 -7.34
CA ASP A 175 1.33 45.05 -7.33
C ASP A 175 2.52 44.66 -8.22
N VAL A 176 3.16 45.66 -8.82
CA VAL A 176 4.32 45.48 -9.70
C VAL A 176 5.53 45.01 -8.91
N GLU A 177 5.64 45.36 -7.63
CA GLU A 177 6.79 45.00 -6.78
C GLU A 177 6.81 43.52 -6.38
N TYR A 178 5.66 42.86 -6.27
CA TYR A 178 5.55 41.46 -5.82
C TYR A 178 5.33 40.44 -6.97
N ASN A 179 5.07 40.91 -8.20
CA ASN A 179 4.86 40.05 -9.37
C ASN A 179 5.50 40.63 -10.62
N ASP A 180 6.77 40.31 -10.82
CA ASP A 180 7.60 40.70 -11.98
C ASP A 180 7.10 40.13 -13.33
N PHE A 181 6.27 39.08 -13.31
CA PHE A 181 5.74 38.45 -14.52
C PHE A 181 4.45 39.13 -15.04
N SER A 182 3.67 39.77 -14.17
CA SER A 182 2.31 40.25 -14.53
C SER A 182 1.69 41.35 -13.65
N GLY A 183 2.49 42.06 -12.86
CA GLY A 183 2.03 43.15 -12.00
C GLY A 183 1.49 44.37 -12.76
N GLY A 184 0.64 45.16 -12.10
CA GLY A 184 0.04 46.40 -12.66
C GLY A 184 -1.28 46.21 -13.40
N LEU A 185 -1.83 45.00 -13.45
CA LEU A 185 -3.09 44.68 -14.16
C LEU A 185 -4.24 44.39 -13.18
N ARG A 186 -5.44 44.90 -13.50
CA ARG A 186 -6.69 44.47 -12.85
C ARG A 186 -7.10 43.11 -13.38
N ARG A 187 -7.22 42.13 -12.49
CA ARG A 187 -7.65 40.77 -12.85
C ARG A 187 -9.06 40.52 -12.37
N TYR A 188 -9.98 40.30 -13.30
CA TYR A 188 -11.40 40.05 -13.04
C TYR A 188 -11.67 38.55 -12.93
N TYR A 189 -12.52 38.17 -11.98
CA TYR A 189 -12.96 36.79 -11.76
C TYR A 189 -14.45 36.75 -11.42
N GLY A 190 -15.07 35.57 -11.53
CA GLY A 190 -16.37 35.30 -10.94
C GLY A 190 -16.34 35.47 -9.42
N LEU A 191 -17.46 35.88 -8.84
CA LEU A 191 -17.60 35.99 -7.40
C LEU A 191 -17.99 34.63 -6.81
N ILE A 192 -17.41 34.28 -5.65
CA ILE A 192 -17.91 33.17 -4.82
C ILE A 192 -19.35 33.49 -4.41
N ASN A 193 -20.25 32.51 -4.38
CA ASN A 193 -21.66 32.72 -4.03
C ASN A 193 -21.81 33.20 -2.56
N GLU A 194 -22.75 34.12 -2.31
CA GLU A 194 -22.96 34.71 -0.98
C GLU A 194 -23.45 33.69 0.04
N ASP A 195 -24.24 32.71 -0.39
CA ASP A 195 -24.76 31.63 0.46
C ASP A 195 -23.65 30.84 1.18
N LEU A 196 -22.44 30.78 0.62
CA LEU A 196 -21.29 30.13 1.24
C LEU A 196 -20.70 30.93 2.43
N PHE A 197 -21.11 32.20 2.60
CA PHE A 197 -20.69 33.11 3.67
C PHE A 197 -21.80 33.40 4.69
N GLU A 198 -23.01 32.87 4.52
CA GLU A 198 -24.09 33.03 5.48
C GLU A 198 -23.74 32.40 6.85
N PRO A 199 -24.35 32.82 7.97
CA PRO A 199 -24.07 32.26 9.28
C PRO A 199 -24.21 30.74 9.32
N GLY A 200 -23.12 30.06 9.69
CA GLY A 200 -23.05 28.58 9.73
C GLY A 200 -22.65 27.92 8.42
N ALA A 201 -22.49 28.68 7.34
CA ALA A 201 -21.98 28.16 6.08
C ALA A 201 -20.49 27.78 6.19
N PRO A 202 -20.03 26.75 5.47
CA PRO A 202 -18.66 26.24 5.60
C PRO A 202 -17.56 27.27 5.35
N VAL A 203 -17.69 28.13 4.33
CA VAL A 203 -16.64 29.11 4.02
C VAL A 203 -16.61 30.22 5.07
N ALA A 204 -17.78 30.67 5.58
CA ALA A 204 -17.83 31.59 6.70
C ALA A 204 -17.10 31.05 7.94
N LYS A 205 -17.31 29.77 8.26
CA LYS A 205 -16.66 29.12 9.40
C LYS A 205 -15.13 29.09 9.23
N VAL A 206 -14.63 28.72 8.05
CA VAL A 206 -13.17 28.75 7.76
C VAL A 206 -12.61 30.17 7.93
N VAL A 207 -13.30 31.20 7.43
CA VAL A 207 -12.88 32.60 7.56
C VAL A 207 -12.83 33.03 9.04
N LEU A 208 -13.83 32.66 9.83
CA LEU A 208 -13.89 32.99 11.25
C LEU A 208 -12.79 32.27 12.03
N ASN A 209 -12.54 30.98 11.75
CA ASN A 209 -11.46 30.20 12.36
C ASN A 209 -10.09 30.81 12.06
N PHE A 210 -9.86 31.21 10.80
CA PHE A 210 -8.61 31.87 10.40
C PHE A 210 -8.41 33.21 11.10
N ALA A 211 -9.46 34.02 11.18
CA ALA A 211 -9.41 35.30 11.89
C ALA A 211 -9.20 35.13 13.39
N GLU A 212 -9.86 34.17 14.02
CA GLU A 212 -9.67 33.83 15.43
C GLU A 212 -8.25 33.32 15.69
N TYR A 213 -7.76 32.39 14.86
CA TYR A 213 -6.44 31.81 15.00
C TYR A 213 -5.35 32.88 15.00
N TYR A 214 -5.39 33.81 14.04
CA TYR A 214 -4.41 34.89 13.98
C TYR A 214 -4.76 36.09 14.85
N GLY A 215 -5.99 36.22 15.37
CA GLY A 215 -6.47 37.41 16.07
C GLY A 215 -6.74 38.61 15.15
N ILE A 216 -7.10 38.36 13.89
CA ILE A 216 -7.29 39.39 12.86
C ILE A 216 -8.35 40.40 13.32
N PRO A 217 -8.04 41.71 13.38
CA PRO A 217 -9.01 42.72 13.80
C PRO A 217 -10.26 42.73 12.92
N GLU A 218 -11.42 42.97 13.53
CA GLU A 218 -12.64 43.24 12.75
C GLU A 218 -12.42 44.42 11.81
N LYS A 219 -13.19 44.45 10.71
CA LYS A 219 -13.06 45.43 9.61
C LYS A 219 -11.78 45.29 8.78
N THR A 220 -10.96 44.26 9.02
CA THR A 220 -9.86 43.88 8.13
C THR A 220 -10.42 43.24 6.87
N ALA A 221 -9.96 43.70 5.70
CA ALA A 221 -10.31 43.11 4.42
C ALA A 221 -9.51 41.81 4.21
N ILE A 222 -10.21 40.73 3.87
CA ILE A 222 -9.63 39.42 3.58
C ILE A 222 -10.03 39.04 2.16
N LEU A 223 -9.06 38.64 1.33
CA LEU A 223 -9.31 38.13 -0.01
C LEU A 223 -9.45 36.60 0.03
N ILE A 224 -10.61 36.09 -0.32
CA ILE A 224 -10.86 34.64 -0.45
C ILE A 224 -10.74 34.26 -1.93
N GLN A 225 -10.01 33.17 -2.19
CA GLN A 225 -9.81 32.62 -3.52
C GLN A 225 -10.10 31.13 -3.50
N ILE A 226 -11.08 30.68 -4.29
CA ILE A 226 -11.34 29.25 -4.50
C ILE A 226 -10.96 28.91 -5.94
N GLN A 227 -10.12 27.90 -6.11
CA GLN A 227 -9.58 27.52 -7.41
C GLN A 227 -9.51 26.01 -7.58
N THR A 228 -9.68 25.56 -8.83
CA THR A 228 -9.43 24.18 -9.24
C THR A 228 -8.46 24.20 -10.42
N SER A 229 -7.38 23.43 -10.30
CA SER A 229 -6.39 23.25 -11.35
C SER A 229 -6.51 21.85 -11.97
N TYR A 230 -6.38 21.79 -13.29
CA TYR A 230 -6.49 20.56 -14.07
C TYR A 230 -5.15 20.22 -14.70
N PHE A 231 -4.77 18.94 -14.61
CA PHE A 231 -3.50 18.43 -15.09
C PHE A 231 -3.78 17.38 -16.18
N ASP A 232 -3.87 17.78 -17.45
CA ASP A 232 -4.03 16.85 -18.59
C ASP A 232 -2.66 16.34 -19.08
N LYS A 233 -2.54 15.02 -19.30
CA LYS A 233 -1.35 14.34 -19.84
C LYS A 233 -0.82 14.95 -21.16
N LYS A 234 -1.67 15.47 -22.05
CA LYS A 234 -1.22 15.92 -23.40
C LYS A 234 -0.71 17.36 -23.45
N GLU A 235 -1.29 18.27 -22.68
CA GLU A 235 -0.90 19.69 -22.68
C GLU A 235 0.15 20.00 -21.61
N TYR A 236 0.03 19.42 -20.42
CA TYR A 236 0.92 19.72 -19.29
C TYR A 236 2.35 19.23 -19.51
N ALA A 237 2.53 18.13 -20.27
CA ALA A 237 3.85 17.60 -20.63
C ALA A 237 4.64 18.52 -21.58
N LYS A 238 3.97 19.42 -22.32
CA LYS A 238 4.61 20.31 -23.30
C LYS A 238 4.99 21.68 -22.73
N THR A 239 4.44 22.04 -21.57
CA THR A 239 4.60 23.37 -20.97
C THR A 239 5.48 23.33 -19.71
N ARG A 240 6.25 24.39 -19.47
CA ARG A 240 6.87 24.71 -18.16
C ARG A 240 5.83 25.06 -17.07
N ALA A 241 4.56 24.67 -17.26
CA ALA A 241 3.45 24.98 -16.36
C ALA A 241 3.73 24.45 -14.94
N SER A 242 3.41 25.27 -13.94
CA SER A 242 3.42 25.01 -12.50
C SER A 242 1.98 25.16 -11.97
N VAL A 243 1.68 24.62 -10.78
CA VAL A 243 0.36 24.76 -10.12
C VAL A 243 0.08 26.24 -9.82
N THR A 244 1.04 26.92 -9.21
CA THR A 244 0.97 28.34 -8.85
C THR A 244 1.49 29.22 -9.99
N GLY A 245 2.38 28.69 -10.83
CA GLY A 245 2.93 29.43 -11.96
C GLY A 245 4.10 30.36 -11.62
N GLN A 246 4.51 30.36 -10.36
CA GLN A 246 5.60 31.18 -9.83
C GLN A 246 6.64 30.26 -9.18
N GLY A 247 7.89 30.74 -9.12
CA GLY A 247 8.98 30.06 -8.41
C GLY A 247 8.80 30.18 -6.90
N ILE A 248 9.89 30.43 -6.19
CA ILE A 248 9.83 30.80 -4.77
C ILE A 248 9.40 32.27 -4.69
N HIS A 249 8.35 32.57 -3.95
CA HIS A 249 7.72 33.90 -3.92
C HIS A 249 7.01 34.17 -2.59
N THR A 250 6.51 35.40 -2.44
CA THR A 250 5.50 35.79 -1.45
C THR A 250 4.29 36.36 -2.19
N ASP A 251 3.11 36.28 -1.58
CA ASP A 251 1.88 36.84 -2.14
C ASP A 251 1.65 38.31 -1.75
N GLY A 252 2.47 38.83 -0.83
CA GLY A 252 2.36 40.19 -0.29
C GLY A 252 1.28 40.33 0.78
N ALA A 253 0.85 39.22 1.39
CA ALA A 253 -0.09 39.20 2.50
C ALA A 253 0.64 39.17 3.84
N ASP A 254 0.01 39.70 4.90
CA ASP A 254 0.55 39.52 6.25
C ASP A 254 0.38 38.06 6.72
N ARG A 255 -0.82 37.51 6.50
CA ARG A 255 -1.23 36.15 6.87
C ARG A 255 -1.94 35.50 5.71
N ALA A 256 -1.66 34.23 5.49
CA ALA A 256 -2.26 33.44 4.45
C ALA A 256 -2.65 32.05 4.98
N MET A 257 -3.60 31.45 4.30
CA MET A 257 -4.09 30.11 4.55
C MET A 257 -4.40 29.44 3.22
N LEU A 258 -4.05 28.17 3.11
CA LEU A 258 -4.47 27.27 2.05
C LEU A 258 -5.29 26.15 2.64
N VAL A 259 -6.41 25.79 2.02
CA VAL A 259 -7.24 24.65 2.44
C VAL A 259 -7.50 23.76 1.23
N CYS A 260 -7.22 22.46 1.36
CA CYS A 260 -7.41 21.52 0.26
C CYS A 260 -8.84 20.95 0.27
N LEU A 261 -9.70 21.48 -0.61
CA LEU A 261 -11.06 20.96 -0.79
C LEU A 261 -11.09 19.62 -1.53
N HIS A 262 -10.24 19.46 -2.54
CA HIS A 262 -10.13 18.23 -3.30
C HIS A 262 -8.73 18.05 -3.87
N ARG A 263 -8.09 16.95 -3.48
CA ARG A 263 -6.90 16.39 -4.09
C ARG A 263 -7.32 15.14 -4.87
N GLY A 264 -7.07 15.14 -6.18
CA GLY A 264 -7.39 13.98 -7.01
C GLY A 264 -6.48 12.79 -6.71
N ASP A 265 -7.04 11.59 -6.61
CA ASP A 265 -6.33 10.35 -6.25
C ASP A 265 -5.16 10.00 -7.19
N LYS A 266 -5.10 10.64 -8.36
CA LYS A 266 -4.10 10.42 -9.40
C LYS A 266 -3.04 11.54 -9.45
N LEU A 267 -3.08 12.49 -8.52
CA LEU A 267 -2.17 13.62 -8.46
C LEU A 267 -0.90 13.25 -7.69
N GLU A 268 0.24 13.27 -8.38
CA GLU A 268 1.57 13.27 -7.79
C GLU A 268 2.12 14.71 -7.82
N GLY A 269 2.97 15.11 -6.88
CA GLY A 269 3.47 16.49 -6.83
C GLY A 269 2.48 17.46 -6.16
N ALA A 270 2.60 18.76 -6.42
CA ALA A 270 1.78 19.79 -5.77
C ALA A 270 1.92 19.79 -4.22
N GLU A 271 3.14 19.54 -3.74
CA GLU A 271 3.50 19.67 -2.33
C GLU A 271 3.96 21.11 -2.04
N ASN A 272 3.60 21.62 -0.87
CA ASN A 272 4.00 22.96 -0.44
C ASN A 272 5.41 22.93 0.14
N LEU A 273 6.18 23.97 -0.12
CA LEU A 273 7.52 24.17 0.41
C LEU A 273 7.65 25.60 0.92
N PHE A 274 8.29 25.77 2.06
CA PHE A 274 8.62 27.05 2.67
C PHE A 274 10.12 27.24 2.77
N HIS A 275 10.58 28.47 2.58
CA HIS A 275 11.98 28.86 2.57
C HIS A 275 12.18 30.16 3.35
N ALA A 276 13.31 30.29 4.06
CA ALA A 276 13.71 31.55 4.68
C ALA A 276 14.31 32.53 3.67
N SER A 277 14.82 32.02 2.53
CA SER A 277 15.45 32.79 1.48
C SER A 277 14.71 32.66 0.13
N LEU A 278 14.69 33.74 -0.65
CA LEU A 278 14.04 33.79 -1.97
C LEU A 278 14.69 32.84 -2.99
N ASP A 279 15.98 32.55 -2.84
CA ASP A 279 16.72 31.63 -3.72
C ASP A 279 16.50 30.14 -3.38
N GLY A 280 15.77 29.85 -2.29
CA GLY A 280 15.44 28.50 -1.84
C GLY A 280 16.56 27.75 -1.14
N THR A 281 17.71 28.39 -0.88
CA THR A 281 18.86 27.75 -0.24
C THR A 281 18.62 27.39 1.24
N GLU A 282 17.64 28.02 1.87
CA GLU A 282 17.27 27.79 3.28
C GLU A 282 15.83 27.24 3.40
N PRO A 283 15.59 25.94 3.15
CA PRO A 283 14.27 25.33 3.31
C PRO A 283 13.87 25.27 4.79
N LEU A 284 12.62 25.62 5.08
CA LEU A 284 12.02 25.61 6.41
C LEU A 284 11.20 24.33 6.70
N CYS A 285 10.83 23.59 5.66
CA CYS A 285 10.13 22.32 5.77
C CYS A 285 10.53 21.34 4.67
N GLU A 286 10.25 20.05 4.89
CA GLU A 286 10.18 19.07 3.80
C GLU A 286 8.91 19.32 2.95
N GLU A 287 8.74 18.58 1.86
CA GLU A 287 7.55 18.68 1.01
C GLU A 287 6.27 18.38 1.82
N LEU A 288 5.35 19.35 1.88
CA LEU A 288 4.11 19.28 2.65
C LEU A 288 2.90 19.06 1.70
N PRO A 289 2.49 17.81 1.43
CA PRO A 289 1.26 17.54 0.70
C PRO A 289 0.05 17.86 1.58
N LEU A 290 -0.88 18.66 1.06
CA LEU A 290 -2.20 18.84 1.70
C LEU A 290 -3.19 17.80 1.18
N GLN A 291 -3.76 17.01 2.09
CA GLN A 291 -4.87 16.11 1.81
C GLN A 291 -6.21 16.81 1.95
N ASN A 292 -7.27 16.14 1.49
CA ASN A 292 -8.64 16.65 1.62
C ASN A 292 -8.95 17.07 3.07
N ARG A 293 -9.45 18.31 3.23
CA ARG A 293 -9.80 18.99 4.49
C ARG A 293 -8.63 19.57 5.29
N GLU A 294 -7.40 19.29 4.88
CA GLU A 294 -6.24 19.85 5.56
C GLU A 294 -6.00 21.31 5.15
N GLY A 295 -5.51 22.09 6.10
CA GLY A 295 -5.15 23.48 5.96
C GLY A 295 -3.67 23.73 6.20
N LEU A 296 -3.12 24.79 5.60
CA LEU A 296 -1.76 25.28 5.85
C LEU A 296 -1.84 26.77 6.13
N TYR A 297 -1.50 27.17 7.34
CA TYR A 297 -1.58 28.54 7.83
C TYR A 297 -0.15 29.09 7.88
N PHE A 298 0.10 30.28 7.34
CA PHE A 298 1.45 30.83 7.31
C PHE A 298 1.51 32.36 7.30
N LYS A 299 2.64 32.88 7.79
CA LYS A 299 3.00 34.30 7.77
C LYS A 299 3.70 34.62 6.44
N ASP A 300 2.92 34.93 5.41
CA ASP A 300 3.45 35.17 4.05
C ASP A 300 4.50 36.29 3.99
N ASN A 301 4.47 37.26 4.90
CA ASN A 301 5.48 38.31 5.02
C ASN A 301 6.78 37.89 5.75
N SER A 302 6.87 36.66 6.27
CA SER A 302 7.99 36.17 7.09
C SER A 302 8.67 34.93 6.49
N LEU A 303 8.22 34.46 5.34
CA LEU A 303 8.81 33.33 4.61
C LEU A 303 8.59 33.50 3.12
N TYR A 304 9.25 32.66 2.32
CA TYR A 304 8.95 32.47 0.91
C TYR A 304 8.38 31.08 0.69
N HIS A 305 7.50 30.92 -0.30
CA HIS A 305 6.83 29.66 -0.55
C HIS A 305 6.84 29.27 -2.01
N THR A 306 6.75 27.97 -2.26
CA THR A 306 6.61 27.40 -3.60
C THR A 306 5.81 26.10 -3.53
N VAL A 307 5.41 25.60 -4.71
CA VAL A 307 4.69 24.34 -4.85
C VAL A 307 5.41 23.48 -5.86
N THR A 308 5.66 22.23 -5.52
CA THR A 308 6.32 21.28 -6.42
C THR A 308 5.49 21.05 -7.70
N ARG A 309 6.14 20.51 -8.73
CA ARG A 309 5.48 20.25 -10.00
C ARG A 309 4.45 19.12 -9.87
N ALA A 310 3.17 19.46 -10.02
CA ALA A 310 2.08 18.50 -10.18
C ALA A 310 2.22 17.63 -11.43
N GLN A 311 1.90 16.34 -11.34
CA GLN A 311 1.82 15.44 -12.50
C GLN A 311 0.66 14.46 -12.32
N VAL A 312 0.07 14.04 -13.42
CA VAL A 312 -0.79 12.84 -13.41
C VAL A 312 0.14 11.66 -13.19
N GLY A 313 -0.04 10.95 -12.08
CA GLY A 313 0.81 9.83 -11.71
C GLY A 313 1.00 8.88 -12.89
N LYS A 314 2.27 8.63 -13.23
CA LYS A 314 2.62 7.75 -14.35
C LYS A 314 2.20 6.30 -14.09
N TYR A 315 1.95 5.96 -12.83
CA TYR A 315 1.80 4.60 -12.34
C TYR A 315 0.35 4.30 -11.96
N GLN A 316 -0.50 4.20 -12.98
CA GLN A 316 -1.92 3.87 -12.80
C GLN A 316 -2.19 2.43 -12.33
N ASN A 317 -1.17 1.58 -12.18
CA ASN A 317 -1.30 0.15 -11.91
C ASN A 317 -0.04 -0.43 -11.23
N LEU A 318 0.52 0.21 -10.20
CA LEU A 318 1.40 -0.57 -9.32
C LEU A 318 0.47 -1.44 -8.49
N GLU A 319 0.40 -2.72 -8.82
CA GLU A 319 -0.22 -3.72 -7.95
C GLU A 319 0.38 -3.49 -6.56
N GLN A 320 -0.47 -3.15 -5.58
CA GLN A 320 0.00 -2.96 -4.21
C GLN A 320 0.34 -4.34 -3.67
N VAL A 321 1.60 -4.73 -3.86
CA VAL A 321 2.15 -6.04 -3.48
C VAL A 321 3.07 -5.87 -2.30
N LEU A 322 2.86 -6.69 -1.28
CA LEU A 322 3.75 -6.84 -0.15
C LEU A 322 4.16 -8.31 -0.05
N ASN A 323 5.45 -8.59 -0.23
CA ASN A 323 6.03 -9.91 -0.10
C ASN A 323 7.12 -9.90 0.98
N LEU A 324 6.87 -10.62 2.07
CA LEU A 324 7.75 -10.72 3.22
C LEU A 324 7.98 -12.19 3.54
N ASP A 325 9.24 -12.58 3.71
CA ASP A 325 9.61 -13.92 4.14
C ASP A 325 10.42 -13.86 5.45
N PHE A 326 9.81 -14.34 6.53
CA PHE A 326 10.36 -14.46 7.87
C PHE A 326 10.72 -15.91 8.24
N PHE A 327 11.04 -16.75 7.26
CA PHE A 327 11.42 -18.14 7.50
C PHE A 327 12.40 -18.29 8.68
N ARG A 328 12.00 -19.05 9.71
CA ARG A 328 12.78 -19.29 10.94
C ARG A 328 13.12 -18.05 11.79
N CYS A 329 12.51 -16.88 11.56
CA CYS A 329 12.61 -15.73 12.44
C CYS A 329 11.68 -15.93 13.65
N HIS A 330 12.16 -15.87 14.88
CA HIS A 330 11.37 -16.21 16.07
C HIS A 330 10.40 -15.07 16.45
N LEU A 331 9.43 -14.77 15.57
CA LEU A 331 8.52 -13.63 15.69
C LEU A 331 7.72 -13.64 17.00
N GLY A 332 7.15 -14.80 17.36
CA GLY A 332 6.17 -14.85 18.44
C GLY A 332 4.89 -14.07 18.12
N GLN A 333 4.00 -13.95 19.12
CA GLN A 333 2.71 -13.29 18.94
C GLN A 333 2.82 -11.76 18.81
N ALA A 334 3.68 -11.12 19.63
CA ALA A 334 3.78 -9.66 19.66
C ALA A 334 4.33 -9.09 18.34
N ALA A 335 5.34 -9.72 17.73
CA ALA A 335 5.84 -9.28 16.45
C ALA A 335 4.83 -9.51 15.31
N ALA A 336 4.00 -10.56 15.40
CA ALA A 336 2.93 -10.80 14.45
C ALA A 336 1.83 -9.72 14.52
N GLU A 337 1.51 -9.22 15.72
CA GLU A 337 0.57 -8.11 15.92
C GLU A 337 1.09 -6.78 15.37
N GLN A 338 2.39 -6.51 15.53
CA GLN A 338 3.02 -5.34 14.91
C GLN A 338 3.03 -5.44 13.40
N LEU A 339 3.37 -6.61 12.85
CA LEU A 339 3.32 -6.87 11.42
C LEU A 339 1.89 -6.67 10.88
N ALA A 340 0.88 -7.20 11.58
CA ALA A 340 -0.53 -7.04 11.22
C ALA A 340 -0.93 -5.56 11.13
N SER A 341 -0.45 -4.74 12.08
CA SER A 341 -0.73 -3.31 12.11
C SER A 341 -0.02 -2.52 11.01
N ALA A 342 1.03 -3.10 10.40
CA ALA A 342 1.78 -2.50 9.31
C ALA A 342 1.22 -2.83 7.92
N ILE A 343 0.20 -3.71 7.82
CA ILE A 343 -0.39 -4.07 6.52
C ILE A 343 -1.22 -2.89 6.01
N PRO A 344 -0.93 -2.33 4.82
CA PRO A 344 -1.67 -1.18 4.30
C PRO A 344 -3.13 -1.54 3.98
N PRO A 345 -4.10 -0.65 4.26
CA PRO A 345 -5.52 -0.91 4.00
C PRO A 345 -5.86 -1.08 2.50
N GLY A 346 -5.04 -0.54 1.60
CA GLY A 346 -5.22 -0.62 0.14
C GLY A 346 -4.55 -1.82 -0.54
N LEU A 347 -3.90 -2.70 0.23
CA LEU A 347 -3.04 -3.76 -0.31
C LEU A 347 -3.84 -4.76 -1.17
N LEU A 348 -3.37 -5.01 -2.39
CA LEU A 348 -4.04 -5.91 -3.34
C LEU A 348 -3.48 -7.33 -3.30
N HIS A 349 -2.18 -7.48 -3.02
CA HIS A 349 -1.51 -8.78 -3.00
C HIS A 349 -0.62 -8.88 -1.76
N LEU A 350 -0.91 -9.86 -0.91
CA LEU A 350 -0.09 -10.17 0.26
C LEU A 350 0.55 -11.54 0.12
N GLN A 351 1.87 -11.59 0.25
CA GLN A 351 2.64 -12.81 0.38
C GLN A 351 3.44 -12.76 1.68
N LEU A 352 3.16 -13.68 2.60
CA LEU A 352 3.79 -13.72 3.90
C LEU A 352 4.29 -15.13 4.25
N GLY A 353 5.60 -15.29 4.24
CA GLY A 353 6.30 -16.52 4.65
C GLY A 353 6.65 -16.46 6.12
N LEU A 354 6.10 -17.37 6.92
CA LEU A 354 6.26 -17.42 8.38
C LEU A 354 6.71 -18.81 8.83
N THR A 355 7.17 -19.68 7.94
CA THR A 355 7.47 -21.07 8.31
C THR A 355 8.50 -21.11 9.44
N ARG A 356 8.22 -21.88 10.50
CA ARG A 356 9.05 -22.02 11.71
C ARG A 356 9.29 -20.71 12.48
N SER A 357 8.37 -19.76 12.38
CA SER A 357 8.49 -18.44 13.01
C SER A 357 7.78 -18.31 14.35
N ARG A 358 7.17 -19.40 14.83
CA ARG A 358 6.53 -19.50 16.16
C ARG A 358 5.44 -18.46 16.41
N VAL A 359 4.72 -18.07 15.36
CA VAL A 359 3.63 -17.08 15.43
C VAL A 359 2.49 -17.54 16.34
N GLY A 360 2.21 -18.85 16.39
CA GLY A 360 1.14 -19.43 17.21
C GLY A 360 -0.27 -19.01 16.76
N SER A 361 -1.28 -19.55 17.45
CA SER A 361 -2.70 -19.26 17.15
C SER A 361 -3.05 -17.79 17.33
N GLY A 362 -2.59 -17.17 18.42
CA GLY A 362 -2.87 -15.76 18.73
C GLY A 362 -2.25 -14.80 17.72
N GLY A 363 -1.03 -15.08 17.26
CA GLY A 363 -0.37 -14.26 16.24
C GLY A 363 -1.05 -14.35 14.88
N LEU A 364 -1.44 -15.56 14.45
CA LEU A 364 -2.17 -15.72 13.18
C LEU A 364 -3.55 -15.07 13.25
N ARG A 365 -4.24 -15.16 14.40
CA ARG A 365 -5.52 -14.45 14.61
C ARG A 365 -5.37 -12.95 14.43
N ARG A 366 -4.36 -12.34 15.04
CA ARG A 366 -4.09 -10.89 14.91
C ARG A 366 -3.78 -10.49 13.47
N LEU A 367 -3.00 -11.30 12.75
CA LEU A 367 -2.75 -11.09 11.33
C LEU A 367 -4.05 -11.15 10.53
N ALA A 368 -4.87 -12.17 10.75
CA ALA A 368 -6.13 -12.36 10.03
C ALA A 368 -7.15 -11.24 10.29
N GLU A 369 -7.24 -10.73 11.53
CA GLU A 369 -8.10 -9.61 11.92
C GLU A 369 -7.76 -8.28 11.22
N LYS A 370 -6.56 -8.17 10.64
CA LYS A 370 -6.06 -6.95 9.97
C LYS A 370 -5.86 -7.11 8.46
N LEU A 371 -6.27 -8.24 7.88
CA LEU A 371 -6.22 -8.40 6.43
C LEU A 371 -7.16 -7.40 5.75
N PRO A 372 -6.68 -6.62 4.76
CA PRO A 372 -7.50 -5.63 4.09
C PRO A 372 -8.52 -6.27 3.14
N SER A 373 -9.74 -5.74 3.11
CA SER A 373 -10.83 -6.23 2.26
C SER A 373 -10.56 -6.06 0.76
N SER A 374 -9.59 -5.23 0.39
CA SER A 374 -9.13 -4.96 -0.98
C SER A 374 -8.26 -6.07 -1.59
N LEU A 375 -7.89 -7.10 -0.81
CA LEU A 375 -7.03 -8.20 -1.27
C LEU A 375 -7.66 -8.96 -2.44
N LYS A 376 -6.88 -9.08 -3.52
CA LYS A 376 -7.14 -9.95 -4.67
C LYS A 376 -6.38 -11.26 -4.57
N SER A 377 -5.21 -11.25 -3.91
CA SER A 377 -4.42 -12.46 -3.66
C SER A 377 -3.85 -12.48 -2.24
N LEU A 378 -3.98 -13.64 -1.58
CA LEU A 378 -3.43 -13.89 -0.25
C LEU A 378 -2.62 -15.19 -0.27
N TRP A 379 -1.33 -15.10 0.06
CA TRP A 379 -0.43 -16.22 0.24
C TRP A 379 0.14 -16.17 1.66
N LEU A 380 -0.17 -17.19 2.46
CA LEU A 380 0.30 -17.33 3.84
C LEU A 380 0.96 -18.70 4.02
N ASP A 381 2.23 -18.72 4.41
CA ASP A 381 2.91 -19.94 4.84
C ASP A 381 3.19 -19.87 6.34
N VAL A 382 2.45 -20.66 7.12
CA VAL A 382 2.57 -20.78 8.57
C VAL A 382 3.01 -22.19 8.98
N GLY A 383 3.74 -22.89 8.11
CA GLY A 383 4.23 -24.24 8.40
C GLY A 383 5.09 -24.30 9.66
N SER A 384 4.89 -25.31 10.51
CA SER A 384 5.60 -25.49 11.78
C SER A 384 5.52 -24.27 12.73
N CYS A 385 4.41 -23.53 12.74
CA CYS A 385 4.19 -22.37 13.62
C CYS A 385 3.30 -22.62 14.84
N PHE A 386 2.75 -23.82 15.00
CA PHE A 386 1.84 -24.17 16.10
C PHE A 386 0.58 -23.28 16.14
N VAL A 387 0.02 -22.99 14.98
CA VAL A 387 -1.18 -22.17 14.81
C VAL A 387 -2.45 -22.90 15.26
N GLY A 388 -2.51 -24.23 15.09
CA GLY A 388 -3.68 -25.06 15.38
C GLY A 388 -4.98 -24.59 14.70
N ASN A 389 -6.09 -25.29 14.99
CA ASN A 389 -7.40 -24.92 14.44
C ASN A 389 -7.78 -23.45 14.74
N GLU A 390 -7.58 -22.99 15.97
CA GLU A 390 -7.92 -21.62 16.39
C GLU A 390 -7.25 -20.51 15.57
N GLY A 391 -6.04 -20.77 15.04
CA GLY A 391 -5.36 -19.84 14.15
C GLY A 391 -5.95 -19.85 12.74
N ILE A 392 -6.25 -21.04 12.21
CA ILE A 392 -6.82 -21.20 10.86
C ILE A 392 -8.25 -20.64 10.79
N LEU A 393 -9.05 -20.88 11.83
CA LEU A 393 -10.42 -20.36 11.96
C LEU A 393 -10.49 -18.82 12.00
N ALA A 394 -9.38 -18.14 12.28
CA ALA A 394 -9.35 -16.68 12.22
C ALA A 394 -9.29 -16.14 10.79
N ILE A 395 -8.85 -16.95 9.81
CA ILE A 395 -8.76 -16.56 8.40
C ILE A 395 -10.17 -16.60 7.78
N ASN A 396 -10.94 -15.55 8.02
CA ASN A 396 -12.30 -15.42 7.49
C ASN A 396 -12.26 -14.93 6.03
N LEU A 397 -12.27 -15.87 5.07
CA LEU A 397 -12.28 -15.53 3.65
C LEU A 397 -13.53 -14.77 3.20
N GLN A 398 -14.65 -14.88 3.93
CA GLN A 398 -15.87 -14.13 3.61
C GLN A 398 -15.71 -12.62 3.85
N ALA A 399 -14.73 -12.21 4.67
CA ALA A 399 -14.37 -10.81 4.88
C ALA A 399 -13.48 -10.23 3.74
N LEU A 400 -13.11 -11.05 2.76
CA LEU A 400 -12.24 -10.69 1.63
C LEU A 400 -13.02 -10.88 0.30
N PRO A 401 -14.01 -10.00 0.02
CA PRO A 401 -14.97 -10.22 -1.07
C PRO A 401 -14.32 -10.24 -2.47
N ASP A 402 -13.22 -9.52 -2.65
CA ASP A 402 -12.51 -9.40 -3.92
C ASP A 402 -11.42 -10.46 -4.13
N LEU A 403 -11.23 -11.37 -3.17
CA LEU A 403 -10.18 -12.39 -3.22
C LEU A 403 -10.43 -13.37 -4.37
N LYS A 404 -9.41 -13.55 -5.23
CA LYS A 404 -9.45 -14.49 -6.38
C LYS A 404 -8.44 -15.61 -6.27
N SER A 405 -7.36 -15.38 -5.53
CA SER A 405 -6.28 -16.35 -5.32
C SER A 405 -5.99 -16.49 -3.83
N PHE A 406 -6.11 -17.71 -3.32
CA PHE A 406 -5.81 -18.03 -1.93
C PHE A 406 -4.81 -19.19 -1.85
N HIS A 407 -3.71 -18.95 -1.13
CA HIS A 407 -2.74 -19.95 -0.75
C HIS A 407 -2.56 -19.97 0.77
N LEU A 408 -2.66 -21.15 1.36
CA LEU A 408 -2.35 -21.38 2.76
C LEU A 408 -1.52 -22.67 2.91
N SER A 409 -0.36 -22.54 3.53
CA SER A 409 0.41 -23.67 4.04
C SER A 409 0.40 -23.66 5.56
N ALA A 410 -0.05 -24.75 6.17
CA ALA A 410 -0.02 -24.97 7.61
C ALA A 410 0.68 -26.31 7.93
N GLU A 411 1.66 -26.70 7.12
CA GLU A 411 2.31 -28.01 7.25
C GLU A 411 2.91 -28.25 8.63
N ASN A 412 2.98 -29.52 9.02
CA ASN A 412 3.61 -29.98 10.26
C ASN A 412 3.00 -29.34 11.53
N ASP A 413 1.68 -29.14 11.52
CA ASP A 413 0.90 -28.71 12.69
C ASP A 413 -0.12 -29.79 13.10
N LEU A 414 0.23 -30.55 14.14
CA LEU A 414 -0.58 -31.66 14.65
C LEU A 414 -1.88 -31.22 15.35
N LYS A 415 -2.12 -29.91 15.53
CA LYS A 415 -3.37 -29.36 16.08
C LYS A 415 -4.33 -28.86 15.00
N VAL A 416 -3.97 -29.02 13.73
CA VAL A 416 -4.83 -28.73 12.58
C VAL A 416 -5.47 -30.04 12.12
N ASP A 417 -6.80 -30.06 12.06
CA ASP A 417 -7.60 -31.21 11.64
C ASP A 417 -8.71 -30.81 10.65
N ASP A 418 -9.67 -31.71 10.42
CA ASP A 418 -10.79 -31.50 9.49
C ASP A 418 -11.58 -30.22 9.76
N THR A 419 -11.65 -29.74 11.01
CA THR A 419 -12.38 -28.52 11.39
C THR A 419 -11.83 -27.30 10.66
N SER A 420 -10.50 -27.20 10.58
CA SER A 420 -9.81 -26.12 9.86
C SER A 420 -10.16 -26.13 8.37
N LEU A 421 -10.15 -27.32 7.77
CA LEU A 421 -10.42 -27.48 6.35
C LEU A 421 -11.87 -27.19 6.00
N GLN A 422 -12.81 -27.59 6.86
CA GLN A 422 -14.24 -27.31 6.71
C GLN A 422 -14.52 -25.80 6.75
N PHE A 423 -13.95 -25.10 7.72
CA PHE A 423 -14.12 -23.65 7.85
C PHE A 423 -13.61 -22.88 6.63
N LEU A 424 -12.42 -23.22 6.13
CA LEU A 424 -11.90 -22.61 4.91
C LEU A 424 -12.82 -22.90 3.72
N ALA A 425 -13.32 -24.13 3.60
CA ALA A 425 -14.21 -24.52 2.51
C ALA A 425 -15.54 -23.73 2.49
N ASP A 426 -16.03 -23.23 3.63
CA ASP A 426 -17.22 -22.37 3.68
C ASP A 426 -16.97 -20.94 3.14
N GLY A 427 -15.71 -20.55 2.95
CA GLY A 427 -15.31 -19.21 2.52
C GLY A 427 -14.75 -19.10 1.10
N ILE A 428 -14.57 -20.20 0.35
CA ILE A 428 -13.86 -20.20 -0.95
C ILE A 428 -14.72 -19.82 -2.17
N SER A 429 -15.99 -19.46 -2.01
CA SER A 429 -16.97 -19.37 -3.10
C SER A 429 -16.62 -18.41 -4.25
N SER A 430 -15.78 -17.40 -4.02
CA SER A 430 -15.38 -16.39 -5.01
C SER A 430 -14.04 -16.66 -5.73
N LEU A 431 -13.33 -17.73 -5.36
CA LEU A 431 -11.97 -18.01 -5.81
C LEU A 431 -11.91 -18.60 -7.23
N SER A 432 -10.83 -18.28 -7.93
CA SER A 432 -10.39 -18.92 -9.18
C SER A 432 -9.15 -19.80 -8.97
N THR A 433 -8.36 -19.52 -7.93
CA THR A 433 -7.14 -20.25 -7.58
C THR A 433 -7.18 -20.61 -6.10
N LEU A 434 -7.05 -21.91 -5.80
CA LEU A 434 -6.95 -22.43 -4.44
C LEU A 434 -5.71 -23.31 -4.29
N ARG A 435 -4.85 -22.99 -3.33
CA ARG A 435 -3.68 -23.81 -2.98
C ARG A 435 -3.65 -24.06 -1.48
N LEU A 436 -3.74 -25.31 -1.04
CA LEU A 436 -3.71 -25.68 0.36
C LEU A 436 -2.63 -26.72 0.61
N ASP A 437 -1.77 -26.48 1.59
CA ASP A 437 -0.81 -27.47 2.11
C ASP A 437 -1.05 -27.72 3.60
N PHE A 438 -1.57 -28.92 3.88
CA PHE A 438 -1.82 -29.44 5.22
C PHE A 438 -1.00 -30.70 5.47
N SER A 439 0.16 -30.84 4.83
CA SER A 439 1.04 -31.99 5.01
C SER A 439 1.43 -32.18 6.47
N ARG A 440 1.43 -33.42 6.96
CA ARG A 440 1.74 -33.78 8.36
C ARG A 440 0.82 -33.11 9.39
N CYS A 441 -0.42 -32.79 9.01
CA CYS A 441 -1.49 -32.39 9.91
C CYS A 441 -2.42 -33.58 10.22
N ARG A 442 -3.46 -33.38 11.03
CA ARG A 442 -4.46 -34.41 11.37
C ARG A 442 -5.70 -34.35 10.49
N VAL A 443 -5.56 -33.86 9.26
CA VAL A 443 -6.63 -33.87 8.25
C VAL A 443 -6.90 -35.31 7.82
N SER A 444 -8.17 -35.67 7.72
CA SER A 444 -8.65 -36.97 7.28
C SER A 444 -9.42 -36.86 5.96
N PHE A 445 -9.92 -37.99 5.47
CA PHE A 445 -10.79 -38.03 4.30
C PHE A 445 -12.07 -37.19 4.46
N ARG A 446 -12.56 -36.98 5.69
CA ARG A 446 -13.80 -36.23 5.94
C ARG A 446 -13.63 -34.75 5.63
N GLY A 447 -12.51 -34.16 6.03
CA GLY A 447 -12.20 -32.77 5.68
C GLY A 447 -12.05 -32.59 4.17
N ILE A 448 -11.39 -33.54 3.49
CA ILE A 448 -11.21 -33.51 2.03
C ILE A 448 -12.56 -33.64 1.31
N GLN A 449 -13.42 -34.55 1.75
CA GLN A 449 -14.78 -34.70 1.20
C GLN A 449 -15.58 -33.40 1.35
N TYR A 450 -15.51 -32.78 2.53
CA TYR A 450 -16.24 -31.54 2.79
C TYR A 450 -15.74 -30.37 1.91
N LEU A 451 -14.42 -30.27 1.72
CA LEU A 451 -13.82 -29.32 0.78
C LEU A 451 -14.32 -29.57 -0.64
N ALA A 452 -14.29 -30.83 -1.09
CA ALA A 452 -14.73 -31.23 -2.43
C ALA A 452 -16.19 -30.84 -2.70
N GLU A 453 -17.06 -30.91 -1.70
CA GLU A 453 -18.46 -30.51 -1.78
C GLU A 453 -18.70 -29.00 -2.02
N ARG A 454 -17.67 -28.16 -1.83
CA ARG A 454 -17.76 -26.68 -1.86
C ARG A 454 -16.81 -26.02 -2.84
N LEU A 455 -16.06 -26.77 -3.63
CA LEU A 455 -15.14 -26.20 -4.62
C LEU A 455 -15.92 -25.31 -5.61
N PRO A 456 -15.55 -24.02 -5.78
CA PRO A 456 -16.16 -23.15 -6.77
C PRO A 456 -15.65 -23.49 -8.18
N ALA A 457 -16.02 -22.68 -9.18
CA ALA A 457 -15.45 -22.76 -10.52
C ALA A 457 -13.96 -22.32 -10.54
N LEU A 458 -13.07 -23.20 -10.07
CA LEU A 458 -11.63 -22.97 -10.02
C LEU A 458 -10.98 -23.20 -11.38
N GLU A 459 -9.95 -22.41 -11.69
CA GLU A 459 -9.01 -22.63 -12.80
C GLU A 459 -7.76 -23.39 -12.32
N THR A 460 -7.34 -23.15 -11.08
CA THR A 460 -6.19 -23.82 -10.44
C THR A 460 -6.56 -24.39 -9.09
N LEU A 461 -6.30 -25.69 -8.90
CA LEU A 461 -6.43 -26.38 -7.61
C LEU A 461 -5.13 -27.11 -7.27
N GLN A 462 -4.51 -26.77 -6.14
CA GLN A 462 -3.36 -27.49 -5.62
C GLN A 462 -3.60 -27.89 -4.17
N LEU A 463 -3.56 -29.18 -3.89
CA LEU A 463 -3.80 -29.71 -2.55
C LEU A 463 -2.66 -30.65 -2.15
N SER A 464 -2.08 -30.41 -0.99
CA SER A 464 -1.07 -31.28 -0.40
C SER A 464 -1.52 -31.75 0.97
N PHE A 465 -1.66 -33.07 1.10
CA PHE A 465 -2.02 -33.78 2.33
C PHE A 465 -1.02 -34.91 2.57
N CYS A 466 0.26 -34.67 2.27
CA CYS A 466 1.29 -35.67 2.45
C CYS A 466 1.40 -36.04 3.94
N ASN A 467 1.46 -37.34 4.23
CA ASN A 467 1.54 -37.89 5.58
C ASN A 467 0.35 -37.47 6.46
N CYS A 468 -0.84 -37.44 5.86
CA CYS A 468 -2.15 -37.29 6.51
C CYS A 468 -2.96 -38.60 6.38
N HIS A 469 -4.01 -38.75 7.19
CA HIS A 469 -4.88 -39.94 7.20
C HIS A 469 -5.94 -39.88 6.08
N VAL A 470 -5.48 -39.75 4.83
CA VAL A 470 -6.35 -39.73 3.65
C VAL A 470 -6.69 -41.17 3.26
N SER A 471 -7.95 -41.54 3.42
CA SER A 471 -8.49 -42.80 2.91
C SER A 471 -8.80 -42.69 1.41
N PRO A 472 -8.92 -43.81 0.68
CA PRO A 472 -9.28 -43.76 -0.74
C PRO A 472 -10.67 -43.17 -1.03
N ASP A 473 -11.60 -43.20 -0.06
CA ASP A 473 -12.92 -42.58 -0.19
C ASP A 473 -12.82 -41.05 -0.28
N GLY A 474 -11.88 -40.44 0.43
CA GLY A 474 -11.61 -39.00 0.37
C GLY A 474 -11.05 -38.58 -0.99
N ALA A 475 -10.08 -39.34 -1.51
CA ALA A 475 -9.52 -39.09 -2.84
C ALA A 475 -10.57 -39.26 -3.95
N SER A 476 -11.44 -40.27 -3.82
CA SER A 476 -12.54 -40.50 -4.77
C SER A 476 -13.61 -39.40 -4.70
N SER A 477 -13.94 -38.94 -3.49
CA SER A 477 -14.89 -37.83 -3.28
C SER A 477 -14.39 -36.52 -3.90
N LEU A 478 -13.08 -36.25 -3.77
CA LEU A 478 -12.45 -35.10 -4.41
C LEU A 478 -12.52 -35.22 -5.94
N ALA A 479 -12.10 -36.37 -6.49
CA ALA A 479 -12.11 -36.60 -7.94
C ALA A 479 -13.51 -36.43 -8.56
N ALA A 480 -14.55 -36.89 -7.86
CA ALA A 480 -15.94 -36.80 -8.34
C ALA A 480 -16.51 -35.37 -8.37
N ARG A 481 -15.87 -34.40 -7.69
CA ARG A 481 -16.37 -33.02 -7.54
C ARG A 481 -15.38 -31.96 -8.02
N LEU A 482 -14.36 -32.37 -8.80
CA LEU A 482 -13.43 -31.44 -9.41
C LEU A 482 -14.18 -30.48 -10.37
N PRO A 483 -13.96 -29.15 -10.26
CA PRO A 483 -14.60 -28.19 -11.14
C PRO A 483 -14.22 -28.42 -12.61
N PRO A 484 -15.18 -28.37 -13.55
CA PRO A 484 -14.89 -28.55 -14.98
C PRO A 484 -14.06 -27.41 -15.59
N THR A 485 -13.94 -26.29 -14.89
CA THR A 485 -13.12 -25.13 -15.26
C THR A 485 -11.63 -25.31 -14.98
N LEU A 486 -11.23 -26.39 -14.30
CA LEU A 486 -9.84 -26.62 -13.91
C LEU A 486 -8.92 -26.80 -15.12
N THR A 487 -7.92 -25.94 -15.21
CA THR A 487 -6.82 -26.06 -16.18
C THR A 487 -5.60 -26.69 -15.54
N GLU A 488 -5.32 -26.36 -14.27
CA GLU A 488 -4.23 -26.92 -13.47
C GLU A 488 -4.75 -27.67 -12.25
N LEU A 489 -4.34 -28.94 -12.12
CA LEU A 489 -4.58 -29.74 -10.92
C LEU A 489 -3.27 -30.31 -10.39
N SER A 490 -2.97 -30.06 -9.11
CA SER A 490 -1.86 -30.69 -8.38
C SER A 490 -2.38 -31.34 -7.12
N LEU A 491 -2.20 -32.66 -6.99
CA LEU A 491 -2.59 -33.40 -5.78
C LEU A 491 -1.39 -34.15 -5.22
N ASN A 492 -1.07 -33.91 -3.95
CA ASN A 492 -0.04 -34.64 -3.23
C ASN A 492 -0.67 -35.38 -2.04
N PHE A 493 -0.64 -36.71 -2.10
CA PHE A 493 -1.10 -37.59 -1.04
C PHE A 493 0.04 -38.48 -0.51
N CYS A 494 1.31 -38.08 -0.70
CA CYS A 494 2.44 -38.93 -0.38
C CYS A 494 2.38 -39.49 1.05
N ARG A 495 2.72 -40.77 1.23
CA ARG A 495 2.70 -41.46 2.53
C ARG A 495 1.35 -41.40 3.26
N GLY A 496 0.24 -41.25 2.54
CA GLY A 496 -1.11 -41.40 3.06
C GLY A 496 -1.54 -42.87 3.16
N GLU A 497 -2.69 -43.11 3.80
CA GLU A 497 -3.29 -44.44 3.98
C GLU A 497 -4.29 -44.78 2.85
N ILE A 498 -3.96 -44.43 1.60
CA ILE A 498 -4.88 -44.60 0.47
C ILE A 498 -5.07 -46.09 0.10
N GLY A 499 -4.13 -46.97 0.45
CA GLY A 499 -4.27 -48.44 0.44
C GLY A 499 -4.56 -49.12 -0.93
N ASP A 500 -4.34 -50.44 -1.01
CA ASP A 500 -4.54 -51.27 -2.23
C ASP A 500 -6.05 -51.54 -2.55
N ALA A 501 -6.98 -51.03 -1.74
CA ALA A 501 -8.38 -51.48 -1.72
C ALA A 501 -9.33 -50.77 -2.70
N SER A 502 -8.88 -49.70 -3.38
CA SER A 502 -9.81 -48.86 -4.14
C SER A 502 -9.28 -48.59 -5.53
N ARG A 503 -10.13 -48.85 -6.52
CA ARG A 503 -10.00 -48.21 -7.82
C ARG A 503 -10.09 -46.72 -7.57
N ILE A 504 -8.96 -46.02 -7.48
CA ILE A 504 -8.97 -44.56 -7.45
C ILE A 504 -9.39 -44.11 -8.84
N HIS A 505 -10.69 -44.09 -9.09
CA HIS A 505 -11.26 -43.53 -10.29
C HIS A 505 -11.03 -42.01 -10.25
N ILE A 506 -9.80 -41.59 -10.53
CA ILE A 506 -9.48 -40.18 -10.73
C ILE A 506 -10.08 -39.81 -12.08
N PHE A 507 -11.40 -39.61 -12.14
CA PHE A 507 -12.06 -39.05 -13.31
C PHE A 507 -11.66 -37.58 -13.40
N LEU A 508 -10.47 -37.32 -13.94
CA LEU A 508 -9.97 -35.97 -14.17
C LEU A 508 -10.63 -35.42 -15.41
N VAL A 509 -11.93 -35.26 -15.42
CA VAL A 509 -12.59 -34.76 -16.62
C VAL A 509 -12.17 -33.30 -16.77
N HIS A 510 -11.54 -32.95 -17.91
CA HIS A 510 -11.28 -31.59 -18.41
C HIS A 510 -9.93 -30.91 -18.15
N SER A 511 -9.04 -31.41 -17.28
CA SER A 511 -7.72 -30.76 -17.08
C SER A 511 -6.75 -31.04 -18.25
N THR A 512 -6.00 -30.02 -18.67
CA THR A 512 -4.96 -30.11 -19.71
C THR A 512 -3.59 -30.47 -19.12
N ALA A 513 -3.36 -30.17 -17.84
CA ALA A 513 -2.13 -30.46 -17.10
C ALA A 513 -2.43 -31.01 -15.69
N LEU A 514 -2.00 -32.25 -15.44
CA LEU A 514 -2.11 -32.93 -14.14
C LEU A 514 -0.73 -33.12 -13.51
N ARG A 515 -0.59 -32.72 -12.24
CA ARG A 515 0.49 -33.19 -11.36
C ARG A 515 -0.08 -34.05 -10.24
N LEU A 516 0.44 -35.25 -10.06
CA LEU A 516 -0.03 -36.19 -9.06
C LEU A 516 1.17 -36.86 -8.38
N ASP A 517 1.30 -36.64 -7.06
CA ASP A 517 2.29 -37.31 -6.22
C ASP A 517 1.60 -38.30 -5.28
N LEU A 518 1.87 -39.59 -5.51
CA LEU A 518 1.41 -40.73 -4.74
C LEU A 518 2.58 -41.51 -4.13
N THR A 519 3.72 -40.84 -3.89
CA THR A 519 4.91 -41.48 -3.32
C THR A 519 4.59 -42.18 -2.00
N GLY A 520 4.96 -43.45 -1.87
CA GLY A 520 4.69 -44.24 -0.67
C GLY A 520 3.25 -44.78 -0.54
N ILE A 521 2.41 -44.60 -1.56
CA ILE A 521 1.11 -45.26 -1.67
C ILE A 521 1.23 -46.47 -2.61
N PRO A 522 0.84 -47.69 -2.19
CA PRO A 522 0.75 -48.81 -3.10
C PRO A 522 -0.45 -48.60 -4.04
N ILE A 523 -0.19 -48.42 -5.35
CA ILE A 523 -1.25 -48.26 -6.35
C ILE A 523 -1.04 -49.22 -7.53
N ARG A 524 -2.16 -49.79 -8.01
CA ARG A 524 -2.20 -50.56 -9.24
C ARG A 524 -2.44 -49.66 -10.43
N MET A 525 -1.77 -49.94 -11.55
CA MET A 525 -1.89 -49.16 -12.77
C MET A 525 -3.33 -49.03 -13.27
N GLU A 526 -4.13 -50.09 -13.12
CA GLU A 526 -5.52 -50.15 -13.58
C GLU A 526 -6.46 -49.26 -12.75
N ALA A 527 -6.00 -48.77 -11.60
CA ALA A 527 -6.73 -47.79 -10.81
C ALA A 527 -6.66 -46.40 -11.47
N LEU A 528 -5.59 -46.06 -12.18
CA LEU A 528 -5.41 -44.73 -12.78
C LEU A 528 -6.12 -44.63 -14.14
N VAL A 529 -7.15 -43.79 -14.21
CA VAL A 529 -7.86 -43.46 -15.46
C VAL A 529 -7.63 -42.00 -15.76
N PHE A 530 -7.22 -41.66 -16.99
CA PHE A 530 -6.95 -40.28 -17.42
C PHE A 530 -7.96 -39.86 -18.49
N PRO A 531 -8.34 -38.57 -18.56
CA PRO A 531 -9.27 -38.08 -19.57
C PRO A 531 -8.61 -38.05 -20.95
N PRO A 532 -9.38 -38.10 -22.03
CA PRO A 532 -8.86 -37.90 -23.39
C PRO A 532 -8.25 -36.51 -23.61
N SER A 533 -8.63 -35.51 -22.81
CA SER A 533 -8.18 -34.12 -22.91
C SER A 533 -6.81 -33.84 -22.29
N LEU A 534 -6.23 -34.80 -21.56
CA LEU A 534 -4.96 -34.59 -20.85
C LEU A 534 -3.80 -34.54 -21.84
N THR A 535 -3.06 -33.43 -21.84
CA THR A 535 -1.90 -33.24 -22.74
C THR A 535 -0.57 -33.32 -22.00
N HIS A 536 -0.57 -33.00 -20.70
CA HIS A 536 0.61 -32.99 -19.85
C HIS A 536 0.35 -33.73 -18.54
N LEU A 537 1.18 -34.73 -18.22
CA LEU A 537 1.13 -35.51 -16.99
C LEU A 537 2.49 -35.42 -16.27
N ASP A 538 2.47 -35.07 -14.98
CA ASP A 538 3.58 -35.22 -14.06
C ASP A 538 3.14 -36.19 -12.96
N LEU A 539 3.59 -37.44 -13.04
CA LEU A 539 3.20 -38.50 -12.11
C LEU A 539 4.42 -38.98 -11.35
N THR A 540 4.39 -38.80 -10.03
CA THR A 540 5.37 -39.36 -9.10
C THR A 540 4.70 -40.46 -8.28
N VAL A 541 5.24 -41.67 -8.31
CA VAL A 541 4.67 -42.86 -7.66
C VAL A 541 5.79 -43.66 -6.99
N GLY A 542 5.60 -44.10 -5.74
CA GLY A 542 6.67 -44.78 -5.01
C GLY A 542 6.80 -46.28 -5.31
N ALA A 543 5.70 -46.94 -5.68
CA ALA A 543 5.68 -48.33 -6.09
C ALA A 543 4.46 -48.58 -6.99
N LEU A 544 4.70 -48.64 -8.31
CA LEU A 544 3.65 -48.86 -9.29
C LEU A 544 3.62 -50.35 -9.69
N LYS A 545 2.54 -51.06 -9.36
CA LYS A 545 2.32 -52.44 -9.81
C LYS A 545 1.58 -52.42 -11.15
N GLY A 546 2.23 -52.82 -12.25
CA GLY A 546 1.63 -52.93 -13.59
C GLY A 546 2.53 -52.45 -14.75
N ASP A 547 2.00 -52.44 -15.98
CA ASP A 547 2.77 -52.09 -17.19
C ASP A 547 2.86 -50.57 -17.44
N ILE A 548 3.96 -49.97 -16.99
CA ILE A 548 4.30 -48.54 -17.17
C ILE A 548 4.43 -48.15 -18.66
N ARG A 549 4.66 -49.10 -19.58
CA ARG A 549 4.88 -48.79 -21.00
C ARG A 549 3.64 -48.16 -21.64
N ARG A 550 2.45 -48.55 -21.19
CA ARG A 550 1.16 -48.01 -21.66
C ARG A 550 0.98 -46.53 -21.31
N LEU A 551 1.49 -46.09 -20.15
CA LEU A 551 1.50 -44.68 -19.75
C LEU A 551 2.42 -43.84 -20.64
N ARG A 552 3.64 -44.33 -20.87
CA ARG A 552 4.63 -43.63 -21.72
C ARG A 552 4.15 -43.49 -23.17
N GLN A 553 3.39 -44.46 -23.68
CA GLN A 553 2.80 -44.41 -25.02
C GLN A 553 1.66 -43.39 -25.11
N ASN A 554 0.81 -43.31 -24.09
CA ASN A 554 -0.31 -42.36 -24.07
C ASN A 554 0.15 -40.90 -23.83
N PHE A 555 1.32 -40.70 -23.22
CA PHE A 555 1.83 -39.37 -22.86
C PHE A 555 3.33 -39.19 -23.19
N PRO A 556 3.72 -39.12 -24.48
CA PRO A 556 5.12 -39.18 -24.92
C PRO A 556 6.02 -37.99 -24.51
N GLY A 557 5.48 -36.93 -23.90
CA GLY A 557 6.24 -35.78 -23.37
C GLY A 557 6.15 -35.57 -21.85
N SER A 558 5.55 -36.52 -21.13
CA SER A 558 5.22 -36.39 -19.71
C SER A 558 6.35 -36.85 -18.79
N LYS A 559 6.47 -36.19 -17.62
CA LYS A 559 7.45 -36.58 -16.59
C LYS A 559 6.85 -37.71 -15.76
N LEU A 560 7.50 -38.88 -15.81
CA LEU A 560 7.12 -40.05 -15.02
C LEU A 560 8.32 -40.44 -14.16
N SER A 561 8.24 -40.19 -12.86
CA SER A 561 9.22 -40.60 -11.85
C SER A 561 8.66 -41.77 -11.04
N THR A 562 9.48 -42.82 -10.93
CA THR A 562 9.21 -44.02 -10.12
C THR A 562 10.26 -44.17 -9.04
#